data_AF-A0A0M2LLJ1-F1
#
_entry.id   AF-A0A0M2LLJ1-F1
#
_cell.length_a   1.000
_cell.length_b   1.000
_cell.length_c   1.000
_cell.angle_alpha   90.00
_cell.angle_beta   90.00
_cell.angle_gamma   90.00
#
_symmetry.space_group_name_H-M   'P 1'
#
loop_
_entity.id
_entity.type
_entity.pdbx_description
1 polymer ?
#
loop_
_entity_poly.entity_id
_entity_poly.type
_entity_poly.pdbx_seq_one_letter_code
_entity_poly.pdbx_strand_id
1 'polypeptide(L)'
;MTTLPPEANDGQQGPENGSGAAVPPPAGAPVPPPAAPPVPPVAPQVPPAAAPQAPQVPPVAPQPGYAAPQPGYAAPQQPGYAAPQAGGYQTPPPAGGGYQQPGYAQPVADPVSNITLNYWLSVFFSWIPALIFFLIEKDKGNPQARAYHAANLNFSLLRVMVIVATWILGVIPYLGWVLAPLLGIGSIVLFVFHIIAAVKAPENYRTGQQPGFLFNIPLVK
;
A
#
# COMPACT_ATOMS: atom_id res chain seq x y z
N MET A 1 -0.39 63.20 -13.79
CA MET A 1 -0.35 63.87 -15.12
C MET A 1 0.20 62.81 -16.09
N THR A 2 -0.37 62.40 -17.23
CA THR A 2 -1.59 62.72 -18.03
C THR A 2 -1.60 61.74 -19.23
N THR A 3 -2.64 61.03 -19.70
CA THR A 3 -4.06 60.80 -19.32
C THR A 3 -4.59 59.48 -19.97
N LEU A 4 -5.78 59.01 -19.55
CA LEU A 4 -6.66 58.02 -20.23
C LEU A 4 -7.65 58.75 -21.19
N PRO A 5 -8.59 58.08 -21.90
CA PRO A 5 -8.54 56.91 -22.80
C PRO A 5 -9.04 57.32 -24.23
N PRO A 6 -9.71 56.48 -25.06
CA PRO A 6 -11.14 56.14 -24.84
C PRO A 6 -11.57 54.69 -25.18
N GLU A 7 -12.76 54.33 -24.68
CA GLU A 7 -13.58 53.17 -25.07
C GLU A 7 -14.53 53.48 -26.25
N ALA A 8 -14.97 52.45 -26.97
CA ALA A 8 -16.22 52.34 -27.75
C ALA A 8 -16.42 50.85 -28.13
N ASN A 9 -17.52 50.17 -27.78
CA ASN A 9 -18.87 50.19 -28.41
C ASN A 9 -18.88 49.63 -29.86
N ASP A 10 -19.83 48.83 -30.34
CA ASP A 10 -21.09 48.29 -29.79
C ASP A 10 -21.58 47.07 -30.62
N GLY A 11 -22.53 46.30 -30.07
CA GLY A 11 -23.70 45.79 -30.82
C GLY A 11 -23.54 44.47 -31.63
N GLN A 12 -24.28 43.37 -31.41
CA GLN A 12 -25.74 43.13 -31.24
C GLN A 12 -26.50 42.83 -32.56
N GLN A 13 -26.87 41.55 -32.73
CA GLN A 13 -27.88 40.90 -33.60
C GLN A 13 -27.49 39.40 -33.69
N GLY A 14 -28.34 38.38 -33.71
CA GLY A 14 -29.80 38.23 -33.69
C GLY A 14 -30.13 36.82 -34.24
N PRO A 15 -31.08 36.03 -33.69
CA PRO A 15 -31.33 34.66 -34.18
C PRO A 15 -32.49 34.60 -35.18
N GLU A 16 -32.30 33.97 -36.35
CA GLU A 16 -33.40 33.70 -37.30
C GLU A 16 -33.51 32.22 -37.71
N ASN A 17 -34.75 31.75 -37.73
CA ASN A 17 -35.16 30.46 -38.30
C ASN A 17 -35.18 30.51 -39.84
N GLY A 18 -34.96 29.39 -40.53
CA GLY A 18 -35.12 29.37 -41.98
C GLY A 18 -34.91 28.02 -42.65
N SER A 19 -35.96 27.21 -42.71
CA SER A 19 -36.10 26.02 -43.55
C SER A 19 -35.76 26.24 -45.04
N GLY A 20 -35.13 25.27 -45.71
CA GLY A 20 -35.28 25.16 -47.18
C GLY A 20 -34.27 24.31 -47.94
N ALA A 21 -34.80 23.38 -48.75
CA ALA A 21 -34.21 22.77 -49.96
C ALA A 21 -32.85 22.02 -49.87
N ALA A 22 -32.90 20.71 -50.11
CA ALA A 22 -31.73 19.89 -50.35
C ALA A 22 -31.14 20.12 -51.75
N VAL A 23 -29.81 20.19 -51.83
CA VAL A 23 -29.03 20.01 -53.06
C VAL A 23 -28.04 18.86 -52.81
N PRO A 24 -28.09 17.75 -53.57
CA PRO A 24 -27.10 16.68 -53.41
C PRO A 24 -25.74 17.14 -53.96
N PRO A 25 -24.63 16.97 -53.22
CA PRO A 25 -23.29 17.25 -53.75
C PRO A 25 -22.90 16.22 -54.83
N PRO A 26 -22.06 16.59 -55.80
CA PRO A 26 -21.58 15.67 -56.83
C PRO A 26 -20.70 14.56 -56.22
N ALA A 27 -20.66 13.41 -56.89
CA ALA A 27 -19.92 12.23 -56.45
C ALA A 27 -18.42 12.55 -56.25
N GLY A 28 -17.95 12.47 -55.01
CA GLY A 28 -16.54 12.62 -54.65
C GLY A 28 -15.69 11.47 -55.20
N ALA A 29 -14.49 11.81 -55.68
CA ALA A 29 -13.49 10.84 -56.12
C ALA A 29 -13.09 9.87 -54.98
N PRO A 30 -12.64 8.64 -55.29
CA PRO A 30 -12.21 7.68 -54.27
C PRO A 30 -11.06 8.24 -53.44
N VAL A 31 -11.29 8.36 -52.13
CA VAL A 31 -10.27 8.77 -51.16
C VAL A 31 -9.25 7.63 -51.02
N PRO A 32 -7.94 7.88 -51.17
CA PRO A 32 -6.94 6.84 -50.94
C PRO A 32 -6.95 6.40 -49.46
N PRO A 33 -6.68 5.11 -49.16
CA PRO A 33 -6.69 4.63 -47.79
C PRO A 33 -5.63 5.35 -46.92
N PRO A 34 -5.88 5.54 -45.61
CA PRO A 34 -4.91 6.16 -44.71
C PRO A 34 -3.58 5.40 -44.73
N ALA A 35 -2.47 6.13 -44.80
CA ALA A 35 -1.14 5.55 -44.67
C ALA A 35 -0.98 4.86 -43.31
N ALA A 36 -0.51 3.60 -43.32
CA ALA A 36 -0.28 2.85 -42.10
C ALA A 36 0.78 3.56 -41.23
N PRO A 37 0.64 3.56 -39.89
CA PRO A 37 1.64 4.16 -39.01
C PRO A 37 3.00 3.45 -39.16
N PRO A 38 4.12 4.18 -39.04
CA PRO A 38 5.46 3.62 -39.21
C PRO A 38 5.72 2.52 -38.17
N VAL A 39 6.10 1.33 -38.65
CA VAL A 39 6.47 0.21 -37.79
C VAL A 39 7.77 0.57 -37.05
N PRO A 40 7.83 0.48 -35.71
CA PRO A 40 9.06 0.78 -34.98
C PRO A 40 10.17 -0.20 -35.37
N PRO A 41 11.45 0.25 -35.39
CA PRO A 41 12.56 -0.60 -35.79
C PRO A 41 12.70 -1.80 -34.85
N VAL A 42 12.72 -3.00 -35.43
CA VAL A 42 12.91 -4.26 -34.71
C VAL A 42 14.34 -4.27 -34.16
N ALA A 43 14.48 -4.30 -32.83
CA ALA A 43 15.78 -4.43 -32.18
C ALA A 43 16.43 -5.77 -32.57
N PRO A 44 17.77 -5.82 -32.81
CA PRO A 44 18.45 -7.05 -33.19
C PRO A 44 18.22 -8.16 -32.16
N GLN A 45 17.66 -9.29 -32.61
CA GLN A 45 17.51 -10.48 -31.77
C GLN A 45 18.89 -11.08 -31.49
N VAL A 46 19.35 -10.95 -30.24
CA VAL A 46 20.59 -11.58 -29.78
C VAL A 46 20.38 -13.10 -29.73
N PRO A 47 21.26 -13.93 -30.30
CA PRO A 47 21.12 -15.39 -30.23
C PRO A 47 21.07 -15.87 -28.76
N PRO A 48 20.20 -16.82 -28.40
CA PRO A 48 20.16 -17.35 -27.05
C PRO A 48 21.48 -18.07 -26.73
N ALA A 49 22.19 -17.58 -25.71
CA ALA A 49 23.40 -18.22 -25.23
C ALA A 49 23.09 -19.63 -24.70
N ALA A 50 23.94 -20.60 -25.03
CA ALA A 50 23.77 -21.99 -24.62
C ALA A 50 23.72 -22.14 -23.09
N ALA A 51 22.81 -22.97 -22.61
CA ALA A 51 22.61 -23.18 -21.17
C ALA A 51 23.86 -23.77 -20.49
N PRO A 52 24.35 -23.18 -19.39
CA PRO A 52 25.36 -23.80 -18.54
C PRO A 52 24.84 -25.13 -17.96
N GLN A 53 25.63 -26.19 -18.10
CA GLN A 53 25.28 -27.52 -17.58
C GLN A 53 25.21 -27.53 -16.04
N ALA A 54 24.29 -28.30 -15.50
CA ALA A 54 24.06 -28.40 -14.05
C ALA A 54 25.28 -29.00 -13.32
N PRO A 55 25.85 -28.33 -12.31
CA PRO A 55 26.84 -28.93 -11.42
C PRO A 55 26.21 -30.07 -10.60
N GLN A 56 26.92 -31.20 -10.52
CA GLN A 56 26.44 -32.41 -9.86
C GLN A 56 26.39 -32.28 -8.34
N VAL A 57 25.45 -32.99 -7.71
CA VAL A 57 25.26 -33.02 -6.25
C VAL A 57 26.39 -33.82 -5.59
N PRO A 58 27.17 -33.26 -4.65
CA PRO A 58 28.14 -34.04 -3.88
C PRO A 58 27.44 -34.97 -2.87
N PRO A 59 27.98 -36.18 -2.61
CA PRO A 59 27.37 -37.15 -1.70
C PRO A 59 27.44 -36.71 -0.23
N VAL A 60 26.38 -37.01 0.52
CA VAL A 60 26.27 -36.75 1.96
C VAL A 60 27.25 -37.65 2.73
N ALA A 61 28.14 -37.03 3.52
CA ALA A 61 29.01 -37.76 4.44
C ALA A 61 28.24 -38.14 5.73
N PRO A 62 28.37 -39.37 6.25
CA PRO A 62 27.73 -39.79 7.50
C PRO A 62 28.40 -39.12 8.71
N GLN A 63 27.61 -38.47 9.57
CA GLN A 63 28.11 -37.96 10.86
C GLN A 63 28.26 -39.08 11.89
N PRO A 64 29.41 -39.17 12.61
CA PRO A 64 29.56 -40.03 13.77
C PRO A 64 28.70 -39.54 14.94
N GLY A 65 27.91 -40.44 15.53
CA GLY A 65 27.03 -40.10 16.65
C GLY A 65 27.75 -40.04 17.99
N TYR A 66 27.33 -39.11 18.84
CA TYR A 66 27.46 -39.22 20.30
C TYR A 66 26.06 -39.24 20.90
N ALA A 67 25.65 -40.40 21.39
CA ALA A 67 24.33 -40.61 21.98
C ALA A 67 24.32 -40.15 23.44
N ALA A 68 23.28 -39.38 23.81
CA ALA A 68 22.86 -39.20 25.18
C ALA A 68 21.37 -39.60 25.27
N PRO A 69 21.00 -40.57 26.13
CA PRO A 69 19.61 -41.04 26.18
C PRO A 69 18.72 -40.07 26.97
N GLN A 70 17.70 -39.52 26.32
CA GLN A 70 16.58 -38.86 26.98
C GLN A 70 15.31 -39.74 26.84
N PRO A 71 14.51 -39.95 27.91
CA PRO A 71 13.27 -40.71 27.82
C PRO A 71 12.24 -40.01 26.93
N GLY A 72 11.84 -40.67 25.84
CA GLY A 72 10.89 -40.11 24.88
C GLY A 72 9.44 -40.24 25.34
N TYR A 73 8.73 -39.11 25.40
CA TYR A 73 7.28 -39.08 25.31
C TYR A 73 6.88 -38.89 23.84
N ALA A 74 6.16 -39.87 23.28
CA ALA A 74 5.68 -39.80 21.91
C ALA A 74 4.48 -38.84 21.79
N ALA A 75 4.60 -37.82 20.94
CA ALA A 75 3.47 -36.99 20.53
C ALA A 75 2.82 -37.58 19.26
N PRO A 76 1.48 -37.70 19.18
CA PRO A 76 0.81 -38.26 18.02
C PRO A 76 0.87 -37.32 16.80
N GLN A 77 1.08 -37.89 15.62
CA GLN A 77 1.05 -37.15 14.36
C GLN A 77 -0.38 -36.67 14.04
N GLN A 78 -0.53 -35.40 13.64
CA GLN A 78 -1.79 -34.89 13.09
C GLN A 78 -1.84 -35.07 11.55
N PRO A 79 -2.99 -35.47 10.97
CA PRO A 79 -3.15 -35.58 9.53
C PRO A 79 -3.04 -34.22 8.81
N GLY A 80 -2.27 -34.18 7.73
CA GLY A 80 -2.10 -32.98 6.92
C GLY A 80 -3.33 -32.66 6.06
N TYR A 81 -3.83 -31.43 6.15
CA TYR A 81 -4.75 -30.86 5.17
C TYR A 81 -3.96 -30.08 4.12
N ALA A 82 -4.11 -30.46 2.85
CA ALA A 82 -3.57 -29.70 1.73
C ALA A 82 -4.43 -28.45 1.48
N ALA A 83 -3.79 -27.29 1.33
CA ALA A 83 -4.42 -26.04 0.90
C ALA A 83 -3.98 -25.69 -0.53
N PRO A 84 -4.87 -25.15 -1.39
CA PRO A 84 -4.57 -24.93 -2.80
C PRO A 84 -3.58 -23.77 -3.03
N GLN A 85 -2.74 -23.97 -4.03
CA GLN A 85 -1.62 -23.11 -4.40
C GLN A 85 -2.10 -21.83 -5.14
N ALA A 86 -1.89 -20.67 -4.53
CA ALA A 86 -2.16 -19.36 -5.15
C ALA A 86 -0.88 -18.77 -5.78
N GLY A 87 -1.04 -18.04 -6.90
CA GLY A 87 0.06 -17.63 -7.78
C GLY A 87 1.09 -16.70 -7.13
N GLY A 88 2.37 -16.95 -7.42
CA GLY A 88 3.50 -16.20 -6.86
C GLY A 88 3.94 -15.02 -7.72
N TYR A 89 4.33 -13.94 -7.05
CA TYR A 89 5.22 -12.91 -7.59
C TYR A 89 6.47 -12.87 -6.71
N GLN A 90 7.59 -13.37 -7.23
CA GLN A 90 8.87 -13.42 -6.53
C GLN A 90 9.83 -12.42 -7.17
N THR A 91 10.03 -11.28 -6.51
CA THR A 91 10.95 -10.23 -6.98
C THR A 91 12.40 -10.63 -6.70
N PRO A 92 13.32 -10.59 -7.69
CA PRO A 92 14.71 -10.96 -7.47
C PRO A 92 15.51 -9.83 -6.79
N PRO A 93 16.38 -10.14 -5.80
CA PRO A 93 17.32 -9.16 -5.25
C PRO A 93 18.51 -8.94 -6.21
N PRO A 94 19.12 -7.74 -6.24
CA PRO A 94 20.21 -7.41 -7.15
C PRO A 94 21.55 -8.04 -6.75
N ALA A 95 22.33 -8.44 -7.76
CA ALA A 95 23.67 -8.98 -7.57
C ALA A 95 24.72 -7.86 -7.45
N GLY A 96 25.42 -7.81 -6.32
CA GLY A 96 26.59 -6.95 -6.10
C GLY A 96 27.69 -7.76 -5.43
N GLY A 97 28.79 -8.01 -6.14
CA GLY A 97 29.91 -8.79 -5.63
C GLY A 97 30.71 -8.05 -4.56
N GLY A 98 30.71 -8.57 -3.35
CA GLY A 98 31.54 -8.12 -2.24
C GLY A 98 31.75 -9.25 -1.24
N TYR A 99 32.97 -9.38 -0.71
CA TYR A 99 33.33 -10.43 0.24
C TYR A 99 32.47 -10.31 1.52
N GLN A 100 31.50 -11.21 1.70
CA GLN A 100 30.68 -11.19 2.90
C GLN A 100 31.40 -11.84 4.09
N GLN A 101 31.58 -11.03 5.13
CA GLN A 101 31.92 -11.45 6.48
C GLN A 101 30.82 -12.39 7.03
N PRO A 102 31.13 -13.37 7.91
CA PRO A 102 30.14 -14.26 8.52
C PRO A 102 29.23 -13.54 9.53
N GLY A 103 28.33 -12.69 9.03
CA GLY A 103 27.22 -12.15 9.79
C GLY A 103 26.14 -13.21 9.95
N TYR A 104 25.65 -13.39 11.19
CA TYR A 104 24.43 -14.16 11.43
C TYR A 104 23.28 -13.51 10.64
N ALA A 105 22.85 -14.15 9.55
CA ALA A 105 21.71 -13.70 8.78
C ALA A 105 20.46 -13.81 9.67
N GLN A 106 20.01 -12.69 10.23
CA GLN A 106 18.70 -12.66 10.89
C GLN A 106 17.63 -13.02 9.86
N PRO A 107 16.66 -13.88 10.22
CA PRO A 107 15.51 -14.13 9.37
C PRO A 107 14.84 -12.79 9.03
N VAL A 108 14.70 -12.51 7.73
CA VAL A 108 13.91 -11.37 7.27
C VAL A 108 12.46 -11.64 7.66
N ALA A 109 12.02 -11.02 8.76
CA ALA A 109 10.65 -11.15 9.24
C ALA A 109 9.67 -10.69 8.15
N ASP A 110 8.62 -11.47 7.91
CA ASP A 110 7.57 -11.09 6.96
C ASP A 110 6.99 -9.73 7.37
N PRO A 111 7.08 -8.68 6.52
CA PRO A 111 6.54 -7.37 6.85
C PRO A 111 5.03 -7.43 7.13
N VAL A 112 4.28 -8.36 6.54
CA VAL A 112 2.86 -8.55 6.85
C VAL A 112 2.66 -8.93 8.30
N SER A 113 3.51 -9.79 8.87
CA SER A 113 3.43 -10.20 10.27
C SER A 113 3.63 -9.00 11.20
N ASN A 114 4.69 -8.22 10.98
CA ASN A 114 5.00 -7.01 11.76
C ASN A 114 3.89 -5.95 11.66
N ILE A 115 3.32 -5.75 10.47
CA ILE A 115 2.20 -4.83 10.24
C ILE A 115 0.94 -5.32 10.97
N THR A 116 0.58 -6.60 10.82
CA THR A 116 -0.61 -7.19 11.44
C THR A 116 -0.54 -7.07 12.97
N LEU A 117 0.59 -7.46 13.54
CA LEU A 117 0.86 -7.38 14.98
C LEU A 117 0.81 -5.92 15.46
N ASN A 118 1.46 -4.99 14.76
CA ASN A 118 1.44 -3.57 15.09
C ASN A 118 0.00 -3.01 15.17
N TYR A 119 -0.84 -3.29 14.18
CA TYR A 119 -2.22 -2.80 14.14
C TYR A 119 -3.01 -3.38 15.33
N TRP A 120 -2.97 -4.70 15.56
CA TRP A 120 -3.70 -5.32 16.67
C TRP A 120 -3.24 -4.84 18.04
N LEU A 121 -1.93 -4.66 18.27
CA LEU A 121 -1.46 -4.05 19.51
C LEU A 121 -1.93 -2.59 19.63
N SER A 122 -1.98 -1.83 18.54
CA SER A 122 -2.37 -0.42 18.58
C SER A 122 -3.87 -0.19 18.76
N VAL A 123 -4.70 -1.16 18.36
CA VAL A 123 -6.14 -1.18 18.66
C VAL A 123 -6.37 -1.12 20.18
N PHE A 124 -5.71 -2.00 20.93
CA PHE A 124 -5.91 -2.18 22.39
C PHE A 124 -4.98 -1.34 23.28
N PHE A 125 -3.70 -1.22 22.92
CA PHE A 125 -2.67 -0.50 23.69
C PHE A 125 -2.35 0.90 23.13
N SER A 126 -3.22 1.41 22.24
CA SER A 126 -3.16 2.77 21.72
C SER A 126 -1.87 3.08 20.93
N TRP A 127 -1.32 4.29 21.05
CA TRP A 127 -0.24 4.80 20.21
C TRP A 127 1.16 4.25 20.49
N ILE A 128 1.40 3.63 21.66
CA ILE A 128 2.77 3.22 22.06
C ILE A 128 3.33 2.12 21.15
N PRO A 129 2.61 1.01 20.86
CA PRO A 129 3.07 0.03 19.87
C PRO A 129 3.25 0.66 18.49
N ALA A 130 2.30 1.49 18.05
CA ALA A 130 2.36 2.17 16.76
C ALA A 130 3.64 3.00 16.59
N LEU A 131 4.07 3.70 17.65
CA LEU A 131 5.31 4.47 17.64
C LEU A 131 6.53 3.55 17.58
N ILE A 132 6.59 2.52 18.43
CA ILE A 132 7.72 1.58 18.48
C ILE A 132 7.93 0.93 17.11
N PHE A 133 6.87 0.36 16.51
CA PHE A 133 6.95 -0.24 15.20
C PHE A 133 7.29 0.77 14.10
N PHE A 134 6.73 1.98 14.13
CA PHE A 134 7.12 3.01 13.15
C PHE A 134 8.61 3.36 13.24
N LEU A 135 9.16 3.54 14.45
CA LEU A 135 10.56 3.86 14.65
C LEU A 135 11.52 2.73 14.24
N ILE A 136 11.12 1.47 14.42
CA ILE A 136 11.93 0.31 14.03
C ILE A 136 11.86 0.06 12.51
N GLU A 137 10.69 0.25 11.88
CA GLU A 137 10.51 -0.09 10.46
C GLU A 137 10.82 1.06 9.49
N LYS A 138 10.81 2.34 9.92
CA LYS A 138 10.98 3.51 9.04
C LYS A 138 12.29 3.51 8.23
N ASP A 139 13.36 2.94 8.79
CA ASP A 139 14.71 2.94 8.19
C ASP A 139 15.04 1.64 7.44
N LYS A 140 14.14 0.65 7.42
CA LYS A 140 14.36 -0.67 6.79
C LYS A 140 14.20 -0.68 5.26
N GLY A 141 14.02 0.48 4.63
CA GLY A 141 14.01 0.62 3.16
C GLY A 141 12.79 0.06 2.42
N ASN A 142 11.77 -0.47 3.11
CA ASN A 142 10.49 -0.90 2.52
C ASN A 142 9.46 0.24 2.59
N PRO A 143 9.16 0.94 1.47
CA PRO A 143 8.31 2.13 1.50
C PRO A 143 6.85 1.80 1.82
N GLN A 144 6.36 0.64 1.37
CA GLN A 144 5.00 0.19 1.61
C GLN A 144 4.80 -0.15 3.09
N ALA A 145 5.71 -0.93 3.70
CA ALA A 145 5.63 -1.26 5.12
C ALA A 145 5.69 0.02 5.97
N ARG A 146 6.63 0.93 5.67
CA ARG A 146 6.70 2.24 6.35
C ARG A 146 5.37 3.01 6.25
N ALA A 147 4.73 3.06 5.09
CA ALA A 147 3.44 3.73 4.93
C ALA A 147 2.34 3.11 5.82
N TYR A 148 2.32 1.78 5.98
CA TYR A 148 1.40 1.09 6.89
C TYR A 148 1.66 1.41 8.36
N HIS A 149 2.92 1.44 8.79
CA HIS A 149 3.28 1.80 10.16
C HIS A 149 3.02 3.30 10.46
N ALA A 150 3.33 4.20 9.51
CA ALA A 150 3.04 5.63 9.60
C ALA A 150 1.53 5.88 9.70
N ALA A 151 0.71 5.27 8.84
CA ALA A 151 -0.74 5.40 8.88
C ALA A 151 -1.33 4.89 10.20
N ASN A 152 -0.81 3.78 10.74
CA ASN A 152 -1.24 3.25 12.03
C ASN A 152 -0.91 4.18 13.20
N LEU A 153 0.30 4.76 13.21
CA LEU A 153 0.70 5.76 14.20
C LEU A 153 -0.16 7.02 14.12
N ASN A 154 -0.36 7.55 12.92
CA ASN A 154 -1.23 8.69 12.66
C ASN A 154 -2.65 8.48 13.21
N PHE A 155 -3.25 7.32 12.93
CA PHE A 155 -4.61 7.01 13.38
C PHE A 155 -4.68 6.76 14.89
N SER A 156 -3.65 6.14 15.47
CA SER A 156 -3.55 5.91 16.91
C SER A 156 -3.40 7.23 17.68
N LEU A 157 -2.57 8.16 17.19
CA LEU A 157 -2.45 9.51 17.74
C LEU A 157 -3.77 10.28 17.62
N LEU A 158 -4.46 10.19 16.48
CA LEU A 158 -5.78 10.79 16.28
C LEU A 158 -6.79 10.30 17.33
N ARG A 159 -6.87 8.98 17.58
CA ARG A 159 -7.71 8.43 18.66
C ARG A 159 -7.34 9.00 20.03
N VAL A 160 -6.05 9.09 20.35
CA VAL A 160 -5.58 9.67 21.62
C VAL A 160 -6.01 11.13 21.76
N MET A 161 -5.84 11.94 20.71
CA MET A 161 -6.25 13.35 20.72
C MET A 161 -7.76 13.50 20.92
N VAL A 162 -8.58 12.64 20.32
CA VAL A 162 -10.04 12.65 20.52
C VAL A 162 -10.40 12.24 21.96
N ILE A 163 -9.75 11.23 22.52
CA ILE A 163 -9.95 10.83 23.93
C ILE A 163 -9.55 11.97 24.87
N VAL A 164 -8.36 12.57 24.70
CA VAL A 164 -7.88 13.70 25.52
C VAL A 164 -8.80 14.92 25.38
N ALA A 165 -9.25 15.25 24.17
CA ALA A 165 -10.22 16.32 23.95
C ALA A 165 -11.54 16.03 24.67
N THR A 166 -12.02 14.79 24.65
CA THR A 166 -13.25 14.37 25.37
C THR A 166 -13.11 14.61 26.88
N TRP A 167 -11.96 14.24 27.48
CA TRP A 167 -11.68 14.50 28.89
C TRP A 167 -11.59 16.00 29.22
N ILE A 168 -10.87 16.79 28.41
CA ILE A 168 -10.75 18.25 28.59
C ILE A 168 -12.13 18.91 28.52
N LEU A 169 -12.93 18.57 27.51
CA LEU A 169 -14.29 19.10 27.38
C LEU A 169 -15.16 18.69 28.57
N GLY A 170 -15.05 17.45 29.07
CA GLY A 170 -15.83 16.96 30.21
C GLY A 170 -15.66 17.76 31.52
N VAL A 171 -14.55 18.49 31.68
CA VAL A 171 -14.31 19.38 32.83
C VAL A 171 -15.07 20.70 32.71
N ILE A 172 -15.48 21.11 31.50
CA ILE A 172 -16.17 22.37 31.25
C ILE A 172 -17.69 22.18 31.52
N PRO A 173 -18.27 22.85 32.54
CA PRO A 173 -19.69 22.69 32.84
C PRO A 173 -20.59 23.20 31.69
N TYR A 174 -21.78 22.62 31.56
CA TYR A 174 -22.78 22.87 30.51
C TYR A 174 -22.32 22.50 29.08
N LEU A 175 -21.30 23.17 28.54
CA LEU A 175 -20.80 22.92 27.19
C LEU A 175 -20.19 21.51 27.06
N GLY A 176 -19.38 21.12 28.05
CA GLY A 176 -18.76 19.81 28.12
C GLY A 176 -19.77 18.67 28.25
N TRP A 177 -20.83 18.88 29.02
CA TRP A 177 -21.87 17.85 29.23
C TRP A 177 -22.65 17.51 27.96
N VAL A 178 -22.71 18.41 26.98
CA VAL A 178 -23.32 18.15 25.67
C VAL A 178 -22.30 17.62 24.66
N LEU A 179 -21.11 18.24 24.59
CA LEU A 179 -20.11 17.90 23.57
C LEU A 179 -19.27 16.66 23.91
N ALA A 180 -18.94 16.39 25.17
CA ALA A 180 -18.13 15.24 25.55
C ALA A 180 -18.82 13.90 25.27
N PRO A 181 -20.13 13.69 25.49
CA PRO A 181 -20.83 12.48 25.04
C PRO A 181 -20.77 12.29 23.51
N LEU A 182 -20.90 13.38 22.73
CA LEU A 182 -20.83 13.34 21.28
C LEU A 182 -19.43 12.92 20.78
N LEU A 183 -18.36 13.51 21.33
CA LEU A 183 -16.99 13.09 21.05
C LEU A 183 -16.69 11.67 21.57
N GLY A 184 -17.30 11.27 22.68
CA GLY A 184 -17.23 9.90 23.22
C GLY A 184 -17.79 8.85 22.25
N ILE A 185 -18.94 9.14 21.61
CA ILE A 185 -19.48 8.31 20.52
C ILE A 185 -18.50 8.29 19.33
N GLY A 186 -17.94 9.45 18.96
CA GLY A 186 -16.89 9.55 17.93
C GLY A 186 -15.66 8.68 18.23
N SER A 187 -15.22 8.61 19.49
CA SER A 187 -14.12 7.74 19.94
C SER A 187 -14.42 6.25 19.73
N ILE A 188 -15.67 5.82 19.97
CA ILE A 188 -16.11 4.44 19.70
C ILE A 188 -16.11 4.15 18.20
N VAL A 189 -16.61 5.09 17.36
CA VAL A 189 -16.57 4.95 15.89
C VAL A 189 -15.12 4.82 15.38
N LEU A 190 -14.20 5.65 15.89
CA LEU A 190 -12.78 5.56 15.55
C LEU A 190 -12.13 4.25 16.04
N PHE A 191 -12.55 3.70 17.17
CA PHE A 191 -12.10 2.38 17.62
C PHE A 191 -12.56 1.27 16.66
N VAL A 192 -13.80 1.30 16.19
CA VAL A 192 -14.32 0.35 15.18
C VAL A 192 -13.55 0.47 13.86
N PHE A 193 -13.27 1.69 13.39
CA PHE A 193 -12.43 1.91 12.20
C PHE A 193 -11.00 1.35 12.39
N HIS A 194 -10.44 1.41 13.60
CA HIS A 194 -9.15 0.78 13.90
C HIS A 194 -9.18 -0.74 13.73
N ILE A 195 -10.23 -1.39 14.25
CA ILE A 195 -10.43 -2.83 14.12
C ILE A 195 -10.58 -3.22 12.64
N ILE A 196 -11.39 -2.48 11.87
CA ILE A 196 -11.57 -2.72 10.43
C ILE A 196 -10.23 -2.59 9.68
N ALA A 197 -9.42 -1.57 10.02
CA ALA A 197 -8.09 -1.40 9.44
C ALA A 197 -7.14 -2.56 9.82
N ALA A 198 -7.17 -3.03 11.07
CA ALA A 198 -6.36 -4.16 11.55
C ALA A 198 -6.73 -5.50 10.87
N VAL A 199 -8.03 -5.75 10.66
CA VAL A 199 -8.52 -6.94 9.95
C VAL A 199 -8.11 -6.91 8.47
N LYS A 200 -8.16 -5.73 7.82
CA LYS A 200 -7.86 -5.58 6.39
C LYS A 200 -6.36 -5.42 6.06
N ALA A 201 -5.55 -4.94 7.00
CA ALA A 201 -4.12 -4.67 6.78
C ALA A 201 -3.33 -5.83 6.12
N PRO A 202 -3.53 -7.12 6.47
CA PRO A 202 -2.77 -8.22 5.85
C PRO A 202 -3.14 -8.47 4.38
N GLU A 203 -4.39 -8.24 4.00
CA GLU A 203 -4.88 -8.42 2.63
C GLU A 203 -4.54 -7.21 1.77
N ASN A 204 -4.82 -6.00 2.27
CA ASN A 204 -4.46 -4.75 1.60
C ASN A 204 -2.95 -4.69 1.31
N TYR A 205 -2.10 -5.13 2.26
CA TYR A 205 -0.65 -5.11 2.04
C TYR A 205 -0.23 -6.07 0.91
N ARG A 206 -0.71 -7.32 0.96
CA ARG A 206 -0.38 -8.33 -0.08
C ARG A 206 -0.89 -7.96 -1.47
N THR A 207 -1.97 -7.19 -1.55
CA THR A 207 -2.56 -6.71 -2.81
C THR A 207 -2.02 -5.34 -3.26
N GLY A 208 -1.04 -4.76 -2.57
CA GLY A 208 -0.46 -3.46 -2.92
C GLY A 208 -1.37 -2.26 -2.65
N GLN A 209 -2.48 -2.45 -1.95
CA GLN A 209 -3.44 -1.40 -1.61
C GLN A 209 -2.90 -0.49 -0.49
N GLN A 210 -3.56 0.66 -0.33
CA GLN A 210 -3.28 1.62 0.75
C GLN A 210 -3.77 1.09 2.12
N PRO A 211 -3.22 1.63 3.23
CA PRO A 211 -3.69 1.34 4.58
C PRO A 211 -5.20 1.56 4.74
N GLY A 212 -5.90 0.60 5.35
CA GLY A 212 -7.37 0.53 5.38
C GLY A 212 -8.10 1.56 6.26
N PHE A 213 -7.48 2.70 6.58
CA PHE A 213 -8.10 3.77 7.38
C PHE A 213 -8.97 4.68 6.50
N LEU A 214 -10.29 4.65 6.71
CA LEU A 214 -11.24 5.49 5.96
C LEU A 214 -11.05 7.00 6.23
N PHE A 215 -10.51 7.34 7.40
CA PHE A 215 -10.20 8.69 7.83
C PHE A 215 -8.88 8.66 8.61
N ASN A 216 -7.95 9.55 8.29
CA ASN A 216 -6.66 9.65 8.96
C ASN A 216 -6.05 11.06 8.79
N ILE A 217 -5.22 11.50 9.74
CA ILE A 217 -4.53 12.79 9.68
C ILE A 217 -3.02 12.52 9.57
N PRO A 218 -2.35 12.91 8.47
CA PRO A 218 -0.93 12.60 8.26
C PRO A 218 -0.01 13.49 9.11
N LEU A 219 0.24 13.08 10.36
CA LEU A 219 1.17 13.73 11.29
C LEU A 219 2.63 13.31 11.02
N VAL A 220 2.85 12.00 10.77
CA VAL A 220 4.12 11.41 10.33
C VAL A 220 4.03 10.91 8.89
N LYS A 221 5.17 10.86 8.21
CA LYS A 221 5.39 10.39 6.85
C LYS A 221 6.53 9.37 6.84
#